data_AF-A0A359M2H3-F1
#
_entry.id   AF-A0A359M2H3-F1
#
_cell.length_a   1.000
_cell.length_b   1.000
_cell.length_c   1.000
_cell.angle_alpha   90.00
_cell.angle_beta   90.00
_cell.angle_gamma   90.00
#
_symmetry.space_group_name_H-M   'P 1'
#
loop_
_entity.id
_entity.type
_entity.pdbx_description
1 polymer ?
#
loop_
_entity_poly.entity_id
_entity_poly.type
_entity_poly.pdbx_seq_one_letter_code
_entity_poly.pdbx_strand_id
1 'polypeptide(L)'
;MTPLMQAIQAKEAVKARMPLTHSDNKKIRQDLSQLPVMQRMQNNAATKETVDKVRGHHRFPQAGKATITDVVIYGAFAIAAGYGNCLEMSCASAWAINEEGRFNYDLVYYPVGGDHIFVAIGQPSDPNGDYPADFSHWDADAAVCDVWADIACPAREYARRWRERMNNWRIMGLTIANLLPTDDIWINVVDRPKKSFLARG
;
A
#
# COMPACT_ATOMS: atom_id res chain seq x y z
N MET A 1 -13.27 -18.42 6.68
CA MET A 1 -11.86 -17.96 6.66
C MET A 1 -11.80 -16.63 7.38
N THR A 2 -10.94 -16.51 8.39
CA THR A 2 -10.83 -15.30 9.21
C THR A 2 -10.22 -14.13 8.42
N PRO A 3 -10.44 -12.86 8.82
CA PRO A 3 -9.78 -11.71 8.19
C PRO A 3 -8.26 -11.83 8.15
N LEU A 4 -7.63 -12.37 9.22
CA LEU A 4 -6.19 -12.59 9.25
C LEU A 4 -5.72 -13.58 8.17
N MET A 5 -6.43 -14.71 8.01
CA MET A 5 -6.09 -15.67 6.96
C MET A 5 -6.22 -15.05 5.55
N GLN A 6 -7.25 -14.23 5.33
CA GLN A 6 -7.43 -13.49 4.08
C GLN A 6 -6.26 -12.53 3.82
N ALA A 7 -5.85 -11.77 4.85
CA ALA A 7 -4.71 -10.86 4.74
C ALA A 7 -3.41 -11.59 4.39
N ILE A 8 -3.14 -12.73 5.04
CA ILE A 8 -1.95 -13.54 4.78
C ILE A 8 -2.00 -14.10 3.35
N GLN A 9 -3.11 -14.70 2.94
CA GLN A 9 -3.24 -15.28 1.60
C GLN A 9 -3.14 -14.23 0.50
N ALA A 10 -3.81 -13.09 0.65
CA ALA A 10 -3.72 -11.99 -0.30
C ALA A 10 -2.27 -11.49 -0.44
N LYS A 11 -1.56 -11.31 0.68
CA LYS A 11 -0.15 -10.88 0.65
C LYS A 11 0.73 -11.88 -0.10
N GLU A 12 0.60 -13.17 0.18
CA GLU A 12 1.41 -14.19 -0.49
C GLU A 12 1.02 -14.36 -1.97
N ALA A 13 -0.27 -14.23 -2.31
CA ALA A 13 -0.74 -14.28 -3.70
C ALA A 13 -0.20 -13.11 -4.54
N VAL A 14 -0.22 -11.88 -3.99
CA VAL A 14 0.38 -10.71 -4.65
C VAL A 14 1.89 -10.90 -4.81
N LYS A 15 2.59 -11.34 -3.77
CA LYS A 15 4.05 -11.58 -3.82
C LYS A 15 4.45 -12.66 -4.83
N ALA A 16 3.64 -13.70 -5.00
CA ALA A 16 3.91 -14.78 -5.95
C ALA A 16 3.72 -14.34 -7.40
N ARG A 17 2.87 -13.36 -7.66
CA ARG A 17 2.48 -12.92 -9.01
C ARG A 17 3.16 -11.65 -9.47
N MET A 18 3.61 -10.82 -8.53
CA MET A 18 4.47 -9.70 -8.88
C MET A 18 5.81 -10.24 -9.35
N PRO A 19 6.22 -9.94 -10.59
CA PRO A 19 7.56 -10.27 -11.02
C PRO A 19 8.54 -9.62 -10.03
N LEU A 20 9.52 -10.40 -9.54
CA LEU A 20 10.53 -9.99 -8.56
C LEU A 20 11.37 -8.77 -9.01
N THR A 21 11.10 -8.22 -10.19
CA THR A 21 11.81 -7.13 -10.84
C THR A 21 11.55 -5.75 -10.20
N HIS A 22 10.54 -5.56 -9.35
CA HIS A 22 10.24 -4.23 -8.74
C HIS A 22 10.06 -4.23 -7.22
N SER A 23 10.21 -5.37 -6.54
CA SER A 23 10.43 -5.40 -5.08
C SER A 23 11.74 -4.71 -4.66
N ASP A 24 12.58 -4.38 -5.65
CA ASP A 24 13.77 -3.55 -5.57
C ASP A 24 13.48 -2.05 -5.33
N ASN A 25 12.25 -1.62 -5.00
CA ASN A 25 12.11 -0.36 -4.23
C ASN A 25 12.69 -0.50 -2.80
N LYS A 26 12.83 -1.75 -2.32
CA LYS A 26 13.54 -2.08 -1.06
C LYS A 26 14.99 -2.48 -1.29
N LYS A 27 15.48 -2.61 -2.52
CA LYS A 27 16.89 -2.38 -2.76
C LYS A 27 17.01 -0.89 -2.99
N ILE A 28 17.81 -0.27 -2.15
CA ILE A 28 18.45 0.98 -2.49
C ILE A 28 18.80 0.94 -3.97
N ARG A 29 18.44 2.03 -4.67
CA ARG A 29 19.02 2.52 -5.92
C ARG A 29 20.56 2.59 -5.86
N GLN A 30 21.25 1.51 -5.52
CA GLN A 30 22.71 1.45 -5.56
C GLN A 30 23.17 1.59 -7.02
N ASP A 31 22.37 1.16 -7.97
CA ASP A 31 22.58 1.32 -9.41
C ASP A 31 22.30 2.76 -9.90
N LEU A 32 21.20 3.37 -9.47
CA LEU A 32 20.81 4.71 -9.90
C LEU A 32 21.60 5.82 -9.18
N SER A 33 22.18 5.58 -8.01
CA SER A 33 23.17 6.50 -7.42
C SER A 33 24.49 6.54 -8.20
N GLN A 34 24.80 5.46 -8.94
CA GLN A 34 26.01 5.31 -9.76
C GLN A 34 25.80 5.81 -11.21
N LEU A 35 24.56 5.95 -11.66
CA LEU A 35 24.26 6.43 -13.01
C LEU A 35 24.47 7.95 -13.15
N PRO A 36 24.98 8.44 -14.30
CA PRO A 36 25.03 9.86 -14.59
C PRO A 36 23.65 10.52 -14.47
N VAL A 37 23.61 11.75 -13.96
CA VAL A 37 22.36 12.50 -13.68
C VAL A 37 21.40 12.52 -14.88
N MET A 38 21.92 12.68 -16.09
CA MET A 38 21.13 12.72 -17.32
C MET A 38 20.40 11.40 -17.62
N GLN A 39 21.03 10.26 -17.33
CA GLN A 39 20.44 8.95 -17.60
C GLN A 39 19.37 8.60 -16.56
N ARG A 40 19.55 9.05 -15.31
CA ARG A 40 18.49 9.03 -14.28
C ARG A 40 17.28 9.86 -14.70
N MET A 41 17.51 11.05 -15.27
CA MET A 41 16.43 11.93 -15.73
C MET A 41 15.67 11.34 -16.92
N GLN A 42 16.36 10.71 -17.88
CA GLN A 42 15.73 10.05 -19.03
C GLN A 42 14.90 8.83 -18.64
N ASN A 43 15.42 7.96 -17.78
CA ASN A 43 14.66 6.79 -17.30
C ASN A 43 13.44 7.24 -16.49
N ASN A 44 13.60 8.23 -15.60
CA ASN A 44 12.47 8.81 -14.87
C ASN A 44 11.45 9.48 -15.81
N ALA A 45 11.87 10.08 -16.93
CA ALA A 45 10.97 10.74 -17.89
C ALA A 45 10.11 9.74 -18.68
N ALA A 46 10.69 8.63 -19.15
CA ALA A 46 9.96 7.58 -19.84
C ALA A 46 8.96 6.88 -18.91
N THR A 47 9.36 6.58 -17.66
CA THR A 47 8.44 6.03 -16.64
C THR A 47 7.35 7.05 -16.28
N LYS A 48 7.69 8.34 -16.19
CA LYS A 48 6.72 9.40 -15.89
C LYS A 48 5.63 9.53 -16.95
N GLU A 49 5.96 9.46 -18.25
CA GLU A 49 4.95 9.58 -19.31
C GLU A 49 3.94 8.40 -19.28
N THR A 50 4.42 7.18 -19.05
CA THR A 50 3.54 6.02 -18.89
C THR A 50 2.67 6.12 -17.63
N VAL A 51 3.26 6.55 -16.51
CA VAL A 51 2.53 6.77 -15.25
C VAL A 51 1.49 7.88 -15.38
N ASP A 52 1.83 8.98 -16.08
CA ASP A 52 0.92 10.12 -16.29
C ASP A 52 -0.27 9.72 -17.17
N LYS A 53 -0.08 8.89 -18.21
CA LYS A 53 -1.18 8.32 -19.02
C LYS A 53 -2.11 7.44 -18.19
N VAL A 54 -1.55 6.60 -17.32
CA VAL A 54 -2.32 5.71 -16.43
C VAL A 54 -3.09 6.53 -15.39
N ARG A 55 -2.47 7.54 -14.79
CA ARG A 55 -3.10 8.45 -13.82
C ARG A 55 -4.16 9.36 -14.43
N GLY A 56 -4.02 9.67 -15.72
CA GLY A 56 -5.02 10.42 -16.49
C GLY A 56 -6.24 9.59 -16.91
N HIS A 57 -6.23 8.27 -16.70
CA HIS A 57 -7.36 7.42 -17.03
C HIS A 57 -8.54 7.66 -16.07
N HIS A 58 -9.77 7.75 -16.59
CA HIS A 58 -10.96 8.04 -15.79
C HIS A 58 -11.27 7.01 -14.68
N ARG A 59 -10.73 5.79 -14.80
CA ARG A 59 -10.81 4.73 -13.77
C ARG A 59 -9.59 4.66 -12.85
N PHE A 60 -8.67 5.62 -12.94
CA PHE A 60 -7.56 5.66 -11.99
C PHE A 60 -8.12 5.87 -10.58
N PRO A 61 -7.79 5.01 -9.60
CA PRO A 61 -8.37 5.12 -8.27
C PRO A 61 -7.95 6.41 -7.57
N GLN A 62 -8.94 7.23 -7.18
CA GLN A 62 -8.74 8.45 -6.42
C GLN A 62 -9.37 8.31 -5.03
N ALA A 63 -8.65 8.78 -4.01
CA ALA A 63 -9.12 8.76 -2.63
C ALA A 63 -10.49 9.45 -2.50
N GLY A 64 -11.42 8.79 -1.80
CA GLY A 64 -12.79 9.26 -1.57
C GLY A 64 -13.71 9.21 -2.80
N LYS A 65 -13.23 8.73 -3.95
CA LYS A 65 -14.01 8.63 -5.20
C LYS A 65 -13.99 7.24 -5.81
N ALA A 66 -12.94 6.46 -5.56
CA ALA A 66 -12.77 5.14 -6.14
C ALA A 66 -13.87 4.18 -5.68
N THR A 67 -14.37 3.37 -6.60
CA THR A 67 -15.20 2.20 -6.29
C THR A 67 -14.33 0.97 -6.06
N ILE A 68 -14.92 -0.09 -5.51
CA ILE A 68 -14.28 -1.41 -5.43
C ILE A 68 -13.83 -1.86 -6.82
N THR A 69 -14.65 -1.64 -7.84
CA THR A 69 -14.34 -1.98 -9.23
C THR A 69 -13.10 -1.26 -9.74
N ASP A 70 -12.94 0.04 -9.43
CA ASP A 70 -11.78 0.81 -9.85
C ASP A 70 -10.49 0.26 -9.23
N VAL A 71 -10.49 -0.01 -7.92
CA VAL A 71 -9.31 -0.53 -7.22
C VAL A 71 -8.96 -1.97 -7.66
N VAL A 72 -9.95 -2.81 -7.95
CA VAL A 72 -9.74 -4.20 -8.42
C VAL A 72 -9.17 -4.22 -9.84
N ILE A 73 -9.74 -3.43 -10.76
CA ILE A 73 -9.23 -3.32 -12.15
C ILE A 73 -7.81 -2.77 -12.13
N TYR A 74 -7.56 -1.73 -11.34
CA TYR A 74 -6.22 -1.16 -11.24
C TYR A 74 -5.22 -2.13 -10.59
N GLY A 75 -5.66 -2.95 -9.63
CA GLY A 75 -4.84 -4.00 -9.03
C GLY A 75 -4.36 -5.05 -10.03
N ALA A 76 -5.26 -5.54 -10.88
CA ALA A 76 -4.91 -6.47 -11.95
C ALA A 76 -3.90 -5.85 -12.93
N PHE A 77 -4.09 -4.58 -13.29
CA PHE A 77 -3.14 -3.82 -14.10
C PHE A 77 -1.78 -3.67 -13.41
N ALA A 78 -1.75 -3.34 -12.12
CA ALA A 78 -0.51 -3.17 -11.36
C ALA A 78 0.31 -4.46 -11.30
N ILE A 79 -0.34 -5.61 -11.10
CA ILE A 79 0.30 -6.93 -11.19
C ILE A 79 0.90 -7.15 -12.58
N ALA A 80 0.13 -6.93 -13.64
CA ALA A 80 0.57 -7.16 -15.02
C ALA A 80 1.72 -6.22 -15.44
N ALA A 81 1.69 -4.98 -14.97
CA ALA A 81 2.73 -3.98 -15.23
C ALA A 81 3.97 -4.13 -14.32
N GLY A 82 3.87 -4.87 -13.22
CA GLY A 82 4.93 -5.02 -12.24
C GLY A 82 5.18 -3.76 -11.40
N TYR A 83 4.21 -2.87 -11.24
CA TYR A 83 4.38 -1.66 -10.41
C TYR A 83 4.24 -1.98 -8.91
N GLY A 84 4.85 -1.18 -8.04
CA GLY A 84 5.02 -1.55 -6.62
C GLY A 84 5.09 -0.44 -5.59
N ASN A 85 4.43 0.70 -5.79
CA ASN A 85 4.16 1.65 -4.70
C ASN A 85 3.01 1.17 -3.79
N CYS A 86 2.74 1.89 -2.70
CA CYS A 86 1.73 1.52 -1.69
C CYS A 86 0.31 1.40 -2.28
N LEU A 87 -0.10 2.30 -3.19
CA LEU A 87 -1.42 2.25 -3.85
C LEU A 87 -1.54 1.04 -4.75
N GLU A 88 -0.56 0.81 -5.61
CA GLU A 88 -0.52 -0.34 -6.53
C GLU A 88 -0.59 -1.67 -5.78
N MET A 89 0.18 -1.80 -4.70
CA MET A 89 0.20 -2.99 -3.84
C MET A 89 -1.11 -3.18 -3.08
N SER A 90 -1.75 -2.10 -2.63
CA SER A 90 -3.07 -2.15 -1.98
C SER A 90 -4.17 -2.55 -2.96
N CYS A 91 -4.16 -1.99 -4.17
CA CYS A 91 -5.08 -2.38 -5.23
C CYS A 91 -4.85 -3.83 -5.69
N ALA A 92 -3.60 -4.27 -5.82
CA ALA A 92 -3.27 -5.67 -6.12
C ALA A 92 -3.78 -6.63 -5.04
N SER A 93 -3.71 -6.21 -3.77
CA SER A 93 -4.27 -6.98 -2.64
C SER A 93 -5.79 -7.09 -2.75
N ALA A 94 -6.48 -5.98 -3.05
CA ALA A 94 -7.92 -6.00 -3.30
C ALA A 94 -8.30 -6.93 -4.46
N TRP A 95 -7.56 -6.90 -5.56
CA TRP A 95 -7.75 -7.82 -6.68
C TRP A 95 -7.60 -9.29 -6.23
N ALA A 96 -6.54 -9.64 -5.50
CA ALA A 96 -6.33 -11.00 -5.00
C ALA A 96 -7.45 -11.46 -4.06
N ILE A 97 -7.94 -10.58 -3.18
CA ILE A 97 -9.08 -10.87 -2.28
C ILE A 97 -10.37 -11.11 -3.08
N ASN A 98 -10.58 -10.39 -4.19
CA ASN A 98 -11.76 -10.56 -5.05
C ASN A 98 -11.73 -11.85 -5.86
N GLU A 99 -10.55 -12.33 -6.28
CA GLU A 99 -10.43 -13.64 -6.94
C GLU A 99 -10.95 -14.78 -6.05
N GLU A 100 -10.90 -14.61 -4.73
CA GLU A 100 -11.45 -15.56 -3.76
C GLU A 100 -12.95 -15.36 -3.46
N GLY A 101 -13.61 -14.41 -4.13
CA GLY A 101 -15.03 -14.09 -3.91
C GLY A 101 -15.31 -13.40 -2.57
N ARG A 102 -14.37 -12.58 -2.08
CA ARG A 102 -14.46 -11.90 -0.78
C ARG A 102 -14.50 -10.38 -0.95
N PHE A 103 -15.34 -9.71 -0.16
CA PHE A 103 -15.64 -8.28 -0.36
C PHE A 103 -15.67 -7.46 0.94
N ASN A 104 -15.38 -8.06 2.09
CA ASN A 104 -15.39 -7.37 3.38
C ASN A 104 -14.04 -6.71 3.68
N TYR A 105 -13.65 -5.74 2.85
CA TYR A 105 -12.41 -4.99 3.03
C TYR A 105 -12.56 -3.54 2.54
N ASP A 106 -11.63 -2.70 2.96
CA ASP A 106 -11.42 -1.35 2.45
C ASP A 106 -9.93 -1.13 2.17
N LEU A 107 -9.62 -0.15 1.32
CA LEU A 107 -8.30 0.46 1.28
C LEU A 107 -8.31 1.66 2.23
N VAL A 108 -7.36 1.73 3.15
CA VAL A 108 -7.28 2.77 4.17
C VAL A 108 -6.01 3.59 3.95
N TYR A 109 -6.16 4.91 3.88
CA TYR A 109 -5.04 5.83 3.62
C TYR A 109 -4.91 6.92 4.68
N TYR A 110 -3.71 7.52 4.77
CA TYR A 110 -3.41 8.64 5.66
C TYR A 110 -3.45 9.97 4.89
N PRO A 111 -4.50 10.81 5.05
CA PRO A 111 -4.66 12.02 4.26
C PRO A 111 -3.66 13.14 4.56
N VAL A 112 -2.87 13.05 5.63
CA VAL A 112 -1.99 14.13 6.10
C VAL A 112 -0.55 13.64 6.27
N GLY A 113 0.40 14.40 5.68
CA GLY A 113 1.81 14.36 6.05
C GLY A 113 2.64 13.21 5.45
N GLY A 114 2.19 12.55 4.39
CA GLY A 114 2.86 11.41 3.79
C GLY A 114 1.85 10.32 3.46
N ASP A 115 1.70 10.03 2.18
CA ASP A 115 0.64 9.15 1.67
C ASP A 115 1.10 7.69 1.79
N HIS A 116 0.50 6.96 2.74
CA HIS A 116 0.58 5.51 2.80
C HIS A 116 -0.82 4.94 2.79
N ILE A 117 -0.97 3.78 2.16
CA ILE A 117 -2.25 3.10 1.96
C ILE A 117 -2.04 1.60 2.12
N PHE A 118 -3.01 0.95 2.76
CA PHE A 118 -3.02 -0.48 3.03
C PHE A 118 -4.44 -1.02 2.96
N VAL A 119 -4.61 -2.34 2.97
CA VAL A 119 -5.94 -2.97 3.02
C VAL A 119 -6.32 -3.33 4.46
N ALA A 120 -7.51 -2.92 4.87
CA ALA A 120 -8.15 -3.34 6.12
C ALA A 120 -9.25 -4.36 5.80
N ILE A 121 -9.26 -5.50 6.48
CA ILE A 121 -10.26 -6.57 6.29
C ILE A 121 -11.06 -6.71 7.58
N GLY A 122 -12.38 -6.62 7.47
CA GLY A 122 -13.27 -6.75 8.62
C GLY A 122 -13.31 -5.56 9.58
N GLN A 123 -12.70 -4.41 9.23
CA GLN A 123 -12.87 -3.15 9.95
C GLN A 123 -13.78 -2.20 9.16
N PRO A 124 -15.00 -1.89 9.64
CA PRO A 124 -15.82 -0.83 9.07
C PRO A 124 -15.28 0.55 9.45
N SER A 125 -15.46 1.52 8.55
CA SER A 125 -15.37 2.95 8.87
C SER A 125 -16.68 3.47 9.44
N ASP A 126 -16.67 4.70 9.94
CA ASP A 126 -17.91 5.45 10.17
C ASP A 126 -18.56 5.90 8.83
N PRO A 127 -19.76 6.53 8.86
CA PRO A 127 -20.45 7.03 7.67
C PRO A 127 -19.67 8.10 6.88
N ASN A 128 -18.75 8.84 7.51
CA ASN A 128 -17.90 9.83 6.85
C ASN A 128 -16.64 9.20 6.22
N GLY A 129 -16.46 7.88 6.38
CA GLY A 129 -15.27 7.17 5.96
C GLY A 129 -14.10 7.31 6.93
N ASP A 130 -14.32 7.83 8.13
CA ASP A 130 -13.29 7.96 9.16
C ASP A 130 -13.07 6.64 9.90
N TYR A 131 -11.81 6.33 10.18
CA TYR A 131 -11.40 5.20 11.00
C TYR A 131 -10.82 5.71 12.34
N PRO A 132 -10.93 4.94 13.43
CA PRO A 132 -10.22 5.27 14.67
C PRO A 132 -8.72 5.43 14.42
N ALA A 133 -8.14 6.53 14.89
CA ALA A 133 -6.72 6.82 14.74
C ALA A 133 -5.86 5.81 15.51
N ASP A 134 -6.28 5.41 16.71
CA ASP A 134 -5.64 4.32 17.45
C ASP A 134 -6.16 2.96 16.97
N PHE A 135 -5.23 2.10 16.54
CA PHE A 135 -5.54 0.72 16.15
C PHE A 135 -6.06 -0.14 17.31
N SER A 136 -5.82 0.23 18.57
CA SER A 136 -6.38 -0.49 19.73
C SER A 136 -7.92 -0.48 19.76
N HIS A 137 -8.53 0.54 19.16
CA HIS A 137 -9.98 0.71 19.04
C HIS A 137 -10.58 -0.01 17.81
N TRP A 138 -9.75 -0.65 16.99
CA TRP A 138 -10.24 -1.45 15.85
C TRP A 138 -10.83 -2.77 16.35
N ASP A 139 -11.70 -3.37 15.56
CA ASP A 139 -12.31 -4.68 15.82
C ASP A 139 -11.23 -5.73 16.08
N ALA A 140 -11.47 -6.57 17.09
CA ALA A 140 -10.50 -7.56 17.55
C ALA A 140 -10.18 -8.61 16.46
N ASP A 141 -11.15 -8.91 15.60
CA ASP A 141 -11.02 -9.86 14.49
C ASP A 141 -10.54 -9.21 13.19
N ALA A 142 -10.43 -7.87 13.13
CA ALA A 142 -9.98 -7.18 11.94
C ALA A 142 -8.49 -7.47 11.67
N ALA A 143 -8.12 -7.41 10.40
CA ALA A 143 -6.75 -7.61 9.95
C ALA A 143 -6.30 -6.52 9.00
N VAL A 144 -4.99 -6.28 8.97
CA VAL A 144 -4.35 -5.42 7.99
C VAL A 144 -3.52 -6.27 7.04
N CYS A 145 -3.65 -5.98 5.74
CA CYS A 145 -2.79 -6.47 4.67
C CYS A 145 -2.08 -5.27 4.04
N ASP A 146 -0.78 -5.14 4.32
CA ASP A 146 0.10 -4.14 3.72
C ASP A 146 1.23 -4.86 2.99
N VAL A 147 1.01 -5.17 1.72
CA VAL A 147 1.99 -5.90 0.90
C VAL A 147 3.23 -5.04 0.62
N TRP A 148 3.08 -3.72 0.55
CA TRP A 148 4.20 -2.81 0.34
C TRP A 148 5.17 -2.87 1.53
N ALA A 149 4.67 -2.86 2.77
CA ALA A 149 5.49 -3.08 3.96
C ALA A 149 5.81 -4.57 4.22
N ASP A 150 5.20 -5.50 3.47
CA ASP A 150 5.25 -6.95 3.70
C ASP A 150 4.70 -7.35 5.10
N ILE A 151 3.62 -6.71 5.51
CA ILE A 151 2.93 -6.94 6.78
C ILE A 151 1.55 -7.53 6.50
N ALA A 152 1.23 -8.63 7.18
CA ALA A 152 -0.13 -9.14 7.32
C ALA A 152 -0.32 -9.56 8.78
N CYS A 153 -1.23 -8.92 9.51
CA CYS A 153 -1.37 -9.12 10.95
C CYS A 153 -2.78 -8.73 11.46
N PRO A 154 -3.16 -9.12 12.69
CA PRO A 154 -4.29 -8.51 13.38
C PRO A 154 -4.15 -6.98 13.38
N ALA A 155 -5.26 -6.27 13.18
CA ALA A 155 -5.23 -4.82 13.02
C ALA A 155 -4.62 -4.11 14.25
N ARG A 156 -4.94 -4.60 15.46
CA ARG A 156 -4.41 -4.09 16.72
C ARG A 156 -2.89 -4.24 16.88
N GLU A 157 -2.24 -5.10 16.10
CA GLU A 157 -0.78 -5.24 16.09
C GLU A 157 -0.08 -4.35 15.07
N TYR A 158 -0.82 -3.75 14.13
CA TYR A 158 -0.25 -3.15 12.94
C TYR A 158 0.73 -2.00 13.26
N ALA A 159 0.36 -1.11 14.20
CA ALA A 159 1.23 0.00 14.59
C ALA A 159 2.58 -0.47 15.17
N ARG A 160 2.61 -1.59 15.90
CA ARG A 160 3.86 -2.20 16.39
C ARG A 160 4.66 -2.80 15.23
N ARG A 161 4.01 -3.61 14.39
CA ARG A 161 4.62 -4.29 13.22
C ARG A 161 5.22 -3.29 12.23
N TRP A 162 4.56 -2.15 12.03
CA TRP A 162 5.04 -1.05 11.20
C TRP A 162 6.35 -0.48 11.73
N ARG A 163 6.38 -0.10 13.02
CA ARG A 163 7.59 0.46 13.63
C ARG A 163 8.75 -0.53 13.62
N GLU A 164 8.48 -1.81 13.84
CA GLU A 164 9.48 -2.88 13.70
C GLU A 164 10.01 -2.97 12.27
N ARG A 165 9.12 -2.93 11.27
CA ARG A 165 9.49 -2.95 9.86
C ARG A 165 10.36 -1.75 9.49
N MET A 166 9.99 -0.54 9.93
CA MET A 166 10.77 0.67 9.66
C MET A 166 12.15 0.63 10.31
N ASN A 167 12.26 0.14 11.55
CA ASN A 167 13.55 -0.07 12.19
C ASN A 167 14.42 -1.09 11.44
N ASN A 168 13.83 -2.22 11.01
CA ASN A 168 14.55 -3.22 10.23
C ASN A 168 15.05 -2.65 8.90
N TRP A 169 14.22 -1.86 8.20
CA TRP A 169 14.63 -1.18 6.97
C TRP A 169 15.78 -0.20 7.19
N ARG A 170 15.75 0.58 8.29
CA ARG A 170 16.89 1.43 8.65
C ARG A 170 18.17 0.61 8.88
N ILE A 171 18.09 -0.50 9.62
CA ILE A 171 19.24 -1.38 9.88
C ILE A 171 19.81 -1.94 8.57
N MET A 172 18.93 -2.26 7.62
CA MET A 172 19.30 -2.72 6.27
C MET A 172 19.81 -1.58 5.34
N GLY A 173 19.84 -0.33 5.81
CA GLY A 173 20.27 0.83 5.03
C GLY A 173 19.24 1.35 4.03
N LEU A 174 17.99 0.87 4.07
CA LEU A 174 16.95 1.26 3.12
C LEU A 174 16.42 2.66 3.40
N THR A 175 15.95 3.33 2.36
CA THR A 175 15.33 4.67 2.44
C THR A 175 13.96 4.69 1.78
N ILE A 176 13.10 5.61 2.24
CA ILE A 176 11.80 5.88 1.63
C ILE A 176 11.84 7.29 1.08
N ALA A 177 11.74 7.44 -0.24
CA ALA A 177 11.83 8.73 -0.92
C ALA A 177 13.09 9.55 -0.52
N ASN A 178 14.23 8.88 -0.35
CA ASN A 178 15.51 9.43 0.11
C ASN A 178 15.55 9.91 1.58
N LEU A 179 14.51 9.62 2.37
CA LEU A 179 14.46 9.85 3.81
C LEU A 179 14.65 8.54 4.59
N LEU A 180 15.01 8.64 5.87
CA LEU A 180 15.15 7.45 6.70
C LEU A 180 13.75 6.90 7.02
N PRO A 181 13.55 5.57 7.01
CA PRO A 181 12.27 4.97 7.38
C PRO A 181 11.85 5.29 8.82
N THR A 182 12.80 5.67 9.67
CA THR A 182 12.58 6.06 11.07
C THR A 182 12.37 7.56 11.26
N ASP A 183 12.39 8.37 10.21
CA ASP A 183 12.01 9.78 10.33
C ASP A 183 10.52 9.87 10.72
N ASP A 184 10.16 10.87 11.53
CA ASP A 184 8.81 11.03 12.11
C ASP A 184 7.70 11.04 11.04
N ILE A 185 8.04 11.48 9.82
CA ILE A 185 7.12 11.48 8.70
C ILE A 185 6.65 10.07 8.32
N TRP A 186 7.47 9.03 8.56
CA TRP A 186 7.21 7.64 8.20
C TRP A 186 6.92 6.77 9.42
N ILE A 187 7.73 6.84 10.47
CA ILE A 187 7.60 5.90 11.61
C ILE A 187 6.31 6.14 12.42
N ASN A 188 5.87 7.40 12.51
CA ASN A 188 4.67 7.81 13.23
C ASN A 188 3.46 7.99 12.31
N VAL A 189 3.53 7.57 11.03
CA VAL A 189 2.38 7.65 10.11
C VAL A 189 1.19 6.86 10.65
N VAL A 190 1.45 5.74 11.33
CA VAL A 190 0.43 4.83 11.88
C VAL A 190 -0.44 5.45 12.96
N ASP A 191 0.01 6.54 13.58
CA ASP A 191 -0.72 7.24 14.66
C ASP A 191 -1.64 8.34 14.12
N ARG A 192 -1.62 8.59 12.81
CA ARG A 192 -2.38 9.66 12.20
C ARG A 192 -3.85 9.28 11.96
N PRO A 193 -4.73 10.30 11.84
CA PRO A 193 -6.06 10.09 11.28
C PRO A 193 -5.97 9.37 9.95
N LYS A 194 -6.91 8.45 9.71
CA LYS A 194 -6.95 7.62 8.52
C LYS A 194 -8.37 7.46 8.01
N LYS A 195 -8.50 7.35 6.69
CA LYS A 195 -9.77 7.39 5.98
C LYS A 195 -9.91 6.23 5.01
N SER A 196 -11.16 5.91 4.72
CA SER A 196 -11.58 5.12 3.57
C SER A 196 -11.05 5.75 2.29
N PHE A 197 -10.35 4.96 1.50
CA PHE A 197 -9.95 5.35 0.16
C PHE A 197 -11.12 5.23 -0.82
N LEU A 198 -12.05 4.31 -0.55
CA LEU A 198 -13.26 4.12 -1.34
C LEU A 198 -14.27 5.25 -1.10
N ALA A 199 -15.08 5.53 -2.11
CA ALA A 199 -16.23 6.43 -1.98
C ALA A 199 -17.21 5.88 -0.93
N ARG A 200 -17.68 6.76 -0.03
CA ARG A 200 -18.78 6.47 0.91
C ARG A 200 -20.04 7.17 0.38
N GLY A 201 -21.14 6.41 0.33
CA GLY A 201 -22.45 6.88 -0.15
C GLY A 201 -23.22 7.66 0.89
#